data_AF-A0A536WBU2-F1
#
_entry.id   AF-A0A536WBU2-F1
#
_cell.length_a   1.000
_cell.length_b   1.000
_cell.length_c   1.000
_cell.angle_alpha   90.00
_cell.angle_beta   90.00
_cell.angle_gamma   90.00
#
_symmetry.space_group_name_H-M   'P 1'
#
loop_
_entity.id
_entity.type
_entity.pdbx_description
1 polymer ?
#
loop_
_entity_poly.entity_id
_entity_poly.type
_entity_poly.pdbx_seq_one_letter_code
_entity_poly.pdbx_strand_id
1 'polypeptide(L)' 'MARSVLKTKFISHGTLGSKDLEATRRFYEEFLGLEVVRTSPVSLMIRLGGNHVYAVV' A
#
# COMPACT_ATOMS: atom_id res chain seq x y z
N MET A 1 -18.30 -24.44 19.90
CA MET A 1 -17.95 -23.37 18.95
C MET A 1 -16.49 -23.52 18.58
N ALA A 2 -16.16 -23.79 17.31
CA ALA A 2 -14.76 -23.90 16.88
C ALA A 2 -14.09 -22.51 16.87
N ARG A 3 -12.87 -22.41 17.41
CA ARG A 3 -12.10 -21.15 17.47
C ARG A 3 -11.00 -21.20 16.41
N SER A 4 -10.84 -20.11 15.66
CA SER A 4 -9.72 -19.97 14.70
C SER A 4 -8.38 -20.15 15.41
N VAL A 5 -7.49 -20.95 14.83
CA VAL A 5 -6.10 -21.11 15.28
C VAL A 5 -5.28 -19.85 14.94
N LEU A 6 -5.62 -19.19 13.84
CA LEU A 6 -4.97 -17.96 13.42
C LEU A 6 -5.50 -16.77 14.23
N LYS A 7 -4.57 -16.06 14.87
CA LYS A 7 -4.81 -14.84 15.65
C LYS A 7 -4.43 -13.61 14.83
N THR A 8 -5.07 -13.43 13.67
CA THR A 8 -4.83 -12.28 12.80
C THR A 8 -5.31 -10.98 13.46
N LYS A 9 -4.55 -9.90 13.30
CA LYS A 9 -4.86 -8.60 13.91
C LYS A 9 -5.34 -7.56 12.89
N PHE A 10 -4.59 -7.42 11.80
CA PHE A 10 -4.87 -6.46 10.72
C PHE A 10 -4.15 -6.90 9.45
N ILE A 11 -4.52 -6.31 8.31
CA ILE A 11 -3.79 -6.48 7.06
C ILE A 11 -2.51 -5.66 7.17
N SER A 12 -1.35 -6.29 7.21
CA SER A 12 -0.08 -5.56 7.33
C SER A 12 0.46 -5.04 6.00
N HIS A 13 0.21 -5.75 4.91
CA HIS A 13 0.75 -5.41 3.61
C HIS A 13 -0.10 -5.99 2.47
N GLY A 14 0.03 -5.39 1.28
CA GLY A 14 -0.47 -5.96 0.05
C GLY A 14 0.27 -5.42 -1.17
N THR A 15 -0.03 -5.98 -2.34
CA THR A 15 0.56 -5.54 -3.61
C THR A 15 -0.54 -5.11 -4.57
N LEU A 16 -0.37 -3.96 -5.22
CA LEU A 16 -1.28 -3.40 -6.21
C LEU A 16 -0.56 -3.27 -7.56
N GLY A 17 -1.21 -3.68 -8.64
CA GLY A 17 -0.69 -3.47 -9.99
C GLY A 17 -1.04 -2.08 -10.51
N SER A 18 -0.11 -1.44 -11.22
CA SER A 18 -0.34 -0.18 -11.93
C SER A 18 0.20 -0.25 -13.36
N LYS A 19 -0.51 0.43 -14.26
CA LYS A 19 -0.07 0.60 -15.65
C LYS A 19 0.79 1.86 -15.85
N ASP A 20 0.68 2.82 -14.93
CA ASP A 20 1.38 4.11 -14.96
C ASP A 20 1.65 4.56 -13.52
N LEU A 21 2.91 4.37 -13.10
CA LEU A 21 3.32 4.67 -11.73
C LEU A 21 3.40 6.17 -11.46
N GLU A 22 3.59 7.01 -12.47
CA GLU A 22 3.64 8.46 -12.28
C GLU A 22 2.24 9.04 -12.10
N ALA A 23 1.27 8.60 -12.91
CA ALA A 23 -0.13 8.95 -12.68
C ALA A 23 -0.64 8.43 -11.33
N THR A 24 -0.26 7.19 -10.99
CA THR A 24 -0.64 6.56 -9.72
C THR A 24 -0.05 7.29 -8.52
N ARG A 25 1.21 7.72 -8.61
CA ARG A 25 1.86 8.53 -7.57
C ARG A 25 1.09 9.83 -7.31
N ARG A 26 0.79 10.61 -8.35
CA ARG A 26 0.04 11.87 -8.20
C ARG A 26 -1.34 11.63 -7.58
N PHE A 27 -2.03 10.58 -8.01
CA PHE A 27 -3.31 10.22 -7.42
C PHE A 27 -3.20 9.91 -5.91
N TYR A 28 -2.23 9.09 -5.50
CA TYR A 28 -2.06 8.77 -4.09
C TYR A 28 -1.53 9.94 -3.26
N GLU A 29 -0.57 10.71 -3.76
CA GLU A 29 0.10 11.78 -3.03
C GLU A 29 -0.71 13.09 -3.04
N GLU A 30 -1.11 13.57 -4.21
CA GLU A 30 -1.72 14.90 -4.37
C GLU A 30 -3.24 14.89 -4.15
N PHE A 31 -3.94 13.85 -4.64
CA PHE A 31 -5.39 13.77 -4.51
C PHE A 31 -5.83 13.12 -3.19
N LEU A 32 -5.22 11.98 -2.82
CA LEU A 32 -5.58 11.27 -1.60
C LEU A 32 -4.77 11.68 -0.36
N GLY A 33 -3.65 12.38 -0.52
CA GLY A 33 -2.82 12.82 0.61
C GLY A 33 -2.12 11.66 1.32
N LEU A 34 -1.86 10.55 0.63
CA LEU A 34 -1.11 9.43 1.19
C LEU A 34 0.39 9.72 1.26
N GLU A 35 1.06 9.08 2.21
CA GLU A 35 2.52 9.00 2.21
C GLU A 35 2.95 8.11 1.05
N VAL A 36 3.73 8.65 0.10
CA VAL A 36 4.23 7.90 -1.06
C VAL A 36 5.76 7.90 -1.08
N VAL A 37 6.36 6.71 -1.14
CA VAL A 37 7.81 6.52 -1.25
C VAL A 37 8.12 5.74 -2.53
N ARG A 38 8.95 6.32 -3.41
CA ARG A 38 9.48 5.66 -4.60
C ARG A 38 10.68 4.79 -4.19
N THR A 39 10.47 3.48 -4.08
CA THR A 39 11.53 2.53 -3.67
C THR A 39 12.38 2.03 -4.84
N SER A 40 11.85 2.07 -6.07
CA SER A 40 12.59 1.79 -7.31
C SER A 40 11.91 2.48 -8.50
N PRO A 41 12.52 2.51 -9.70
CA PRO A 41 11.87 3.01 -10.91
C PRO A 41 10.55 2.31 -11.27
N VAL A 42 10.33 1.09 -10.78
CA VAL A 42 9.15 0.26 -11.08
C VAL A 42 8.31 -0.08 -9.85
N SER A 43 8.53 0.59 -8.71
CA SER A 43 7.69 0.40 -7.52
C SER A 43 7.45 1.64 -6.66
N LEU A 44 6.29 1.70 -6.01
CA LEU A 44 5.96 2.66 -4.96
C LEU A 44 5.62 1.90 -3.67
N MET A 45 5.84 2.54 -2.53
CA MET A 45 5.21 2.17 -1.27
C MET A 45 4.28 3.29 -0.85
N ILE A 46 3.05 2.94 -0.50
CA ILE A 46 2.05 3.91 -0.04
C ILE A 46 1.51 3.55 1.35
N ARG A 47 1.25 4.56 2.18
CA ARG A 47 0.79 4.43 3.56
C ARG A 47 -0.20 5.53 3.94
N LEU A 48 -1.03 5.25 4.93
CA LEU A 48 -1.86 6.22 5.64
C LEU A 48 -1.60 6.13 7.15
N GLY A 49 -0.53 6.76 7.66
CA GLY A 49 -0.25 6.98 9.09
C GLY A 49 -0.09 5.77 10.03
N GLY A 50 -0.42 4.55 9.60
CA GLY A 50 -0.38 3.32 10.41
C GLY A 50 0.65 2.30 9.92
N ASN A 51 0.67 1.11 10.51
CA ASN A 51 1.64 0.05 10.17
C ASN A 51 1.35 -0.70 8.86
N HIS A 52 0.24 -0.38 8.19
CA HIS A 52 -0.13 -0.98 6.91
C HIS A 52 0.58 -0.30 5.74
N VAL A 53 1.03 -1.08 4.76
CA VAL A 53 1.69 -0.56 3.54
C VAL A 53 1.26 -1.34 2.30
N TYR A 54 1.01 -0.63 1.20
CA TYR A 54 0.90 -1.26 -0.12
C TYR A 54 2.18 -1.06 -0.92
N ALA A 55 2.67 -2.14 -1.53
CA ALA A 55 3.63 -2.06 -2.63
C ALA A 55 2.84 -1.92 -3.94
N VAL A 56 3.14 -0.89 -4.72
CA VAL A 56 2.53 -0.69 -6.05
C VAL A 56 3.59 -0.98 -7.10
N VAL A 57 3.30 -1.86 -8.06
CA VAL A 57 4.21 -2.32 -9.12
C VAL A 57 3.58 -2.24 -10.50
#